data_AF-A0A011NM91-F1
#
_entry.id   AF-A0A011NM91-F1
#
_cell.length_a   1.000
_cell.length_b   1.000
_cell.length_c   1.000
_cell.angle_alpha   90.00
_cell.angle_beta   90.00
_cell.angle_gamma   90.00
#
_symmetry.space_group_name_H-M   'P 1'
#
loop_
_entity.id
_entity.type
_entity.pdbx_description
1 polymer ?
#
loop_
_entity_poly.entity_id
_entity_poly.type
_entity_poly.pdbx_seq_one_letter_code
_entity_poly.pdbx_strand_id
1 'polypeptide(L)'
;MSHAGDARAASVNGLATARARWLLDPAAKAHALAELATRLPALISDARWLDSLREFITSEAYQVVTLQTADGQVQALGLVTVAEQPFAESALLLVEAWWVDDERPAAACAWAAAVMAKAAAMDVEGVAWPSDAPATAALRDAGSLAGHPVLDEPLPLRYAVPGLFTAFGAAPTTTALITPRCTYLCNRNRLGALAGVANDDAEAFYRGEGRLAVPPWWQCGDLHELAAHFRARGFPTRAAGAFDGGVQAQLLQQGYVNQGTASMSRSFEVAAHYASNGGRQRGLVFRIDAAALRARGPVFDAWLTLLAHSEAMMGRDEVQTFATIVRALGPLDAGRCLAHWDAVARTLACQRGGMPREGGEFSSGDYLEPAVAGRLRAAGVDDAAAQRLLRALERHAMRSATPFAMARTIEALANGKTRDVALRHGYKVAFGLALPALRAALDGQQGDHRQPGWDLTAFGYMAKTCRDQEVFSSGPIPGHVIVDAVVVNADGSPA
;
A
#
# COMPACT_ATOMS: atom_id res chain seq x y z
N MET A 1 -8.90 36.15 22.53
CA MET A 1 -10.25 35.72 22.09
C MET A 1 -10.10 35.09 20.72
N SER A 2 -9.86 33.79 20.64
CA SER A 2 -9.72 33.04 19.39
C SER A 2 -10.86 32.03 19.27
N HIS A 3 -11.38 31.90 18.05
CA HIS A 3 -12.53 31.07 17.72
C HIS A 3 -12.24 29.57 17.92
N ALA A 4 -13.09 28.89 18.68
CA ALA A 4 -13.20 27.45 18.69
C ALA A 4 -13.63 26.98 17.29
N GLY A 5 -12.80 26.17 16.63
CA GLY A 5 -13.11 25.60 15.32
C GLY A 5 -13.99 24.37 15.47
N ASP A 6 -15.30 24.54 15.26
CA ASP A 6 -16.26 23.44 15.16
C ASP A 6 -16.11 22.73 13.80
N ALA A 7 -15.60 21.49 13.81
CA ALA A 7 -15.62 20.63 12.62
C ALA A 7 -16.85 19.69 12.69
N ARG A 8 -17.71 19.74 11.66
CA ARG A 8 -18.85 18.82 11.53
C ARG A 8 -18.36 17.42 11.16
N ALA A 9 -18.71 16.41 11.96
CA ALA A 9 -18.47 15.00 11.63
C ALA A 9 -19.37 14.58 10.45
N ALA A 10 -18.84 13.78 9.53
CA ALA A 10 -19.59 13.23 8.40
C ALA A 10 -20.65 12.22 8.88
N SER A 11 -21.85 12.28 8.30
CA SER A 11 -22.99 11.48 8.74
C SER A 11 -22.82 10.00 8.41
N VAL A 12 -22.65 9.18 9.45
CA VAL A 12 -22.92 7.74 9.43
C VAL A 12 -24.22 7.53 10.23
N ASN A 13 -25.16 6.76 9.68
CA ASN A 13 -26.52 6.59 10.22
C ASN A 13 -26.50 6.32 11.75
N GLY A 14 -27.10 7.23 12.53
CA GLY A 14 -27.15 7.21 14.00
C GLY A 14 -26.34 8.32 14.70
N LEU A 15 -25.40 8.98 14.01
CA LEU A 15 -24.47 9.97 14.57
C LEU A 15 -24.79 11.44 14.22
N ALA A 16 -25.95 11.71 13.60
CA ALA A 16 -26.32 13.06 13.11
C ALA A 16 -26.37 14.15 14.20
N THR A 17 -26.30 13.79 15.49
CA THR A 17 -26.35 14.70 16.64
C THR A 17 -25.04 14.83 17.40
N ALA A 18 -24.00 14.05 17.08
CA ALA A 18 -22.73 14.08 17.80
C ALA A 18 -21.75 15.08 17.19
N ARG A 19 -21.04 15.85 18.03
CA ARG A 19 -20.07 16.87 17.63
C ARG A 19 -18.72 16.62 18.29
N ALA A 20 -17.66 16.74 17.49
CA ALA A 20 -16.31 16.67 17.99
C ALA A 20 -15.89 18.03 18.58
N ARG A 21 -15.24 18.03 19.75
CA ARG A 21 -14.72 19.22 20.41
C ARG A 21 -13.25 19.04 20.76
N TRP A 22 -12.46 20.06 20.43
CA TRP A 22 -11.04 20.14 20.75
C TRP A 22 -10.85 21.00 21.99
N LEU A 23 -10.42 20.38 23.08
CA LEU A 23 -10.22 21.06 24.35
C LEU A 23 -8.80 21.62 24.41
N LEU A 24 -8.71 22.94 24.49
CA LEU A 24 -7.45 23.67 24.53
C LEU A 24 -7.19 24.29 25.91
N ASP A 25 -8.24 24.62 26.66
CA ASP A 25 -8.08 25.22 27.98
C ASP A 25 -7.68 24.17 29.03
N PRO A 26 -6.75 24.52 29.95
CA PRO A 26 -6.25 23.56 30.95
C PRO A 26 -7.32 22.96 31.86
N ALA A 27 -8.38 23.72 32.19
CA ALA A 27 -9.43 23.24 33.10
C ALA A 27 -10.29 22.16 32.45
N ALA A 28 -10.72 22.37 31.19
CA ALA A 28 -11.45 21.37 30.43
C ALA A 28 -10.57 20.15 30.10
N LYS A 29 -9.29 20.36 29.78
CA LYS A 29 -8.33 19.25 29.61
C LYS A 29 -8.23 18.41 30.88
N ALA A 30 -8.06 19.04 32.05
CA ALA A 30 -7.96 18.34 33.32
C ALA A 30 -9.23 17.53 33.63
N HIS A 31 -10.40 18.11 33.40
CA HIS A 31 -11.68 17.41 33.60
C HIS A 31 -11.82 16.21 32.65
N ALA A 32 -11.51 16.41 31.37
CA ALA A 32 -11.58 15.35 30.38
C ALA A 32 -10.54 14.24 30.62
N LEU A 33 -9.32 14.56 31.03
CA LEU A 33 -8.31 13.55 31.40
C LEU A 33 -8.73 12.74 32.63
N ALA A 34 -9.42 13.36 33.60
CA ALA A 34 -10.00 12.65 34.73
C ALA A 34 -11.15 11.71 34.30
N GLU A 35 -12.02 12.16 33.39
CA GLU A 35 -13.04 11.29 32.80
C GLU A 35 -12.40 10.13 32.03
N LEU A 36 -11.39 10.39 31.19
CA LEU A 36 -10.67 9.37 30.42
C LEU A 36 -10.05 8.32 31.34
N ALA A 37 -9.40 8.75 32.43
CA ALA A 37 -8.81 7.85 33.41
C ALA A 37 -9.87 6.99 34.14
N THR A 38 -11.08 7.53 34.36
CA THR A 38 -12.21 6.77 34.93
C THR A 38 -12.72 5.71 33.96
N ARG A 39 -12.75 6.03 32.66
CA ARG A 39 -13.17 5.11 31.58
C ARG A 39 -12.11 4.07 31.24
N LEU A 40 -10.84 4.38 31.47
CA LEU A 40 -9.68 3.51 31.23
C LEU A 40 -8.89 3.31 32.53
N PRO A 41 -9.37 2.44 33.46
CA PRO A 41 -8.76 2.29 34.79
C PRO A 41 -7.27 1.91 34.77
N ALA A 42 -6.80 1.28 33.69
CA ALA A 42 -5.39 0.97 33.48
C ALA A 42 -4.49 2.22 33.52
N LEU A 43 -4.98 3.39 33.08
CA LEU A 43 -4.23 4.64 33.11
C LEU A 43 -4.01 5.16 34.53
N ILE A 44 -4.98 4.96 35.43
CA ILE A 44 -4.86 5.35 36.85
C ILE A 44 -3.75 4.54 37.54
N SER A 45 -3.53 3.30 37.10
CA SER A 45 -2.52 2.42 37.66
C SER A 45 -1.13 2.61 37.02
N ASP A 46 -1.02 3.41 35.97
CA ASP A 46 0.25 3.66 35.28
C ASP A 46 0.94 4.90 35.84
N ALA A 47 2.00 4.71 36.62
CA ALA A 47 2.77 5.81 37.20
C ALA A 47 3.27 6.81 36.14
N ARG A 48 3.62 6.32 34.93
CA ARG A 48 4.11 7.19 33.84
C ARG A 48 3.02 8.13 33.35
N TRP A 49 1.78 7.65 33.28
CA TRP A 49 0.62 8.47 32.91
C TRP A 49 0.41 9.58 33.94
N LEU A 50 0.41 9.22 35.23
CA LEU A 50 0.24 10.16 36.33
C LEU A 50 1.33 11.24 36.34
N ASP A 51 2.58 10.84 36.15
CA ASP A 51 3.74 11.75 36.09
C ASP A 51 3.65 12.71 34.88
N SER A 52 2.94 12.32 33.82
CA SER A 52 2.80 13.12 32.60
C SER A 52 1.59 14.06 32.60
N LEU A 53 0.65 13.92 33.55
CA LEU A 53 -0.62 14.68 33.57
C LEU A 53 -0.41 16.19 33.51
N ARG A 54 0.58 16.71 34.23
CA ARG A 54 0.88 18.16 34.22
C ARG A 54 1.21 18.64 32.80
N GLU A 55 2.04 17.89 32.09
CA GLU A 55 2.43 18.23 30.72
C GLU A 55 1.21 18.13 29.78
N PHE A 56 0.41 17.06 29.89
CA PHE A 56 -0.80 16.88 29.07
C PHE A 56 -1.82 18.03 29.24
N ILE A 57 -1.93 18.57 30.45
CA ILE A 57 -2.85 19.67 30.77
C ILE A 57 -2.31 21.02 30.27
N THR A 58 -1.02 21.28 30.47
CA THR A 58 -0.44 22.62 30.28
C THR A 58 0.17 22.85 28.91
N SER A 59 0.58 21.79 28.22
CA SER A 59 1.22 21.86 26.91
C SER A 59 0.20 22.04 25.78
N GLU A 60 0.54 22.85 24.78
CA GLU A 60 -0.25 22.99 23.54
C GLU A 60 -0.04 21.82 22.58
N ALA A 61 1.06 21.07 22.75
CA ALA A 61 1.36 19.89 21.93
C ALA A 61 0.32 18.77 22.15
N TYR A 62 -0.24 18.69 23.36
CA TYR A 62 -1.27 17.73 23.72
C TYR A 62 -2.67 18.35 23.62
N GLN A 63 -3.57 17.66 22.94
CA GLN A 63 -4.94 18.10 22.72
C GLN A 63 -5.90 16.97 23.12
N VAL A 64 -7.01 17.33 23.77
CA VAL A 64 -8.04 16.35 24.12
C VAL A 64 -9.23 16.53 23.18
N VAL A 65 -9.70 15.42 22.61
CA VAL A 65 -10.80 15.40 21.65
C VAL A 65 -11.95 14.61 22.23
N THR A 66 -13.11 15.24 22.37
CA THR A 66 -14.36 14.56 22.74
C THR A 66 -15.30 14.48 21.54
N LEU A 67 -16.07 13.40 21.45
CA LEU A 67 -17.26 13.31 20.62
C LEU A 67 -18.46 13.28 21.56
N GLN A 68 -19.30 14.31 21.49
CA GLN A 68 -20.44 14.49 22.41
C GLN A 68 -21.75 14.57 21.65
N THR A 69 -22.81 13.98 22.18
CA THR A 69 -24.19 14.21 21.72
C THR A 69 -24.66 15.64 22.00
N ALA A 70 -25.80 16.03 21.42
CA ALA A 70 -26.39 17.36 21.61
C ALA A 70 -26.74 17.68 23.08
N ASP A 71 -27.06 16.67 23.89
CA ASP A 71 -27.30 16.75 25.34
C ASP A 71 -26.01 16.66 26.17
N GLY A 72 -24.84 16.60 25.53
CA GLY A 72 -23.53 16.67 26.18
C GLY A 72 -22.97 15.32 26.66
N GLN A 73 -23.64 14.19 26.38
CA GLN A 73 -23.09 12.87 26.71
C GLN A 73 -21.88 12.56 25.84
N VAL A 74 -20.77 12.17 26.48
CA VAL A 74 -19.53 11.77 25.81
C VAL A 74 -19.68 10.36 25.24
N GLN A 75 -19.54 10.23 23.92
CA GLN A 75 -19.54 8.96 23.19
C GLN A 75 -18.14 8.44 22.88
N ALA A 76 -17.17 9.35 22.77
CA ALA A 76 -15.76 9.01 22.62
C ALA A 76 -14.90 10.16 23.15
N LEU A 77 -13.70 9.85 23.61
CA LEU A 77 -12.77 10.78 24.22
C LEU A 77 -11.35 10.28 24.03
N GLY A 78 -10.40 11.15 23.69
CA GLY A 78 -9.01 10.76 23.61
C GLY A 78 -8.01 11.90 23.72
N LEU A 79 -6.78 11.55 24.07
CA LEU A 79 -5.61 12.40 24.13
C LEU A 79 -4.81 12.22 22.84
N VAL A 80 -4.52 13.33 22.17
CA VAL A 80 -3.78 13.38 20.91
C VAL A 80 -2.56 14.27 21.07
N THR A 81 -1.44 13.89 20.47
CA THR A 81 -0.23 14.71 20.40
C THR A 81 0.30 14.79 18.97
N VAL A 82 1.25 15.68 18.72
CA VAL A 82 1.98 15.76 17.47
C VAL A 82 3.33 15.08 17.64
N ALA A 83 3.67 14.15 16.75
CA ALA A 83 5.02 13.60 16.66
C ALA A 83 5.63 13.94 15.31
N GLU A 84 6.93 14.22 15.33
CA GLU A 84 7.71 14.26 14.11
C GLU A 84 7.89 12.84 13.59
N GLN A 85 7.66 12.67 12.29
CA GLN A 85 8.13 11.48 11.64
C GLN A 85 9.63 11.64 11.37
N PRO A 86 10.47 10.81 11.97
CA PRO A 86 11.88 10.85 11.68
C PRO A 86 12.08 10.54 10.19
N PHE A 87 12.93 11.34 9.53
CA PHE A 87 13.35 11.20 8.13
C PHE A 87 12.32 11.62 7.07
N ALA A 88 11.11 11.95 7.50
CA ALA A 88 10.15 12.70 6.71
C ALA A 88 10.16 14.15 7.19
N GLU A 89 10.10 15.14 6.30
CA GLU A 89 9.88 16.55 6.69
C GLU A 89 8.40 16.76 7.07
N SER A 90 7.87 15.91 7.95
CA SER A 90 6.45 15.77 8.18
C SER A 90 6.13 15.38 9.62
N ALA A 91 4.87 15.57 9.98
CA ALA A 91 4.35 15.28 11.31
C ALA A 91 3.13 14.34 11.23
N LEU A 92 2.82 13.74 12.37
CA LEU A 92 1.66 12.89 12.62
C LEU A 92 0.90 13.35 13.84
N LEU A 93 -0.41 13.13 13.83
CA LEU A 93 -1.17 13.07 15.08
C LEU A 93 -1.07 11.66 15.67
N LEU A 94 -0.65 11.55 16.92
CA LEU A 94 -0.61 10.30 17.67
C LEU A 94 -1.73 10.27 18.70
N VAL A 95 -2.47 9.18 18.77
CA VAL A 95 -3.48 8.94 19.80
C VAL A 95 -2.83 8.21 20.97
N GLU A 96 -2.57 8.94 22.06
CA GLU A 96 -1.88 8.45 23.25
C GLU A 96 -2.81 7.72 24.21
N ALA A 97 -4.10 8.04 24.18
CA ALA A 97 -5.12 7.31 24.93
C ALA A 97 -6.47 7.63 24.32
N TRP A 98 -7.36 6.65 24.25
CA TRP A 98 -8.72 6.89 23.80
C TRP A 98 -9.71 5.88 24.34
N TRP A 99 -10.95 6.32 24.48
CA TRP A 99 -12.09 5.55 24.90
C TRP A 99 -13.25 5.80 23.93
N VAL A 100 -14.00 4.75 23.63
CA VAL A 100 -15.24 4.80 22.86
C VAL A 100 -16.30 4.03 23.65
N ASP A 101 -17.53 4.52 23.61
CA ASP A 101 -18.69 3.80 24.14
C ASP A 101 -18.89 2.47 23.38
N ASP A 102 -18.67 1.35 24.07
CA ASP A 102 -18.75 0.00 23.50
C ASP A 102 -20.13 -0.34 22.93
N GLU A 103 -21.20 0.31 23.42
CA GLU A 103 -22.55 0.17 22.88
C GLU A 103 -22.72 0.89 21.53
N ARG A 104 -21.73 1.70 21.12
CA ARG A 104 -21.78 2.57 19.94
C ARG A 104 -20.49 2.49 19.13
N PRO A 105 -20.16 1.34 18.51
CA PRO A 105 -18.93 1.18 17.73
C PRO A 105 -18.79 2.17 16.56
N ALA A 106 -19.90 2.69 16.02
CA ALA A 106 -19.88 3.74 15.01
C ALA A 106 -19.26 5.06 15.52
N ALA A 107 -19.29 5.31 16.84
CA ALA A 107 -18.66 6.48 17.47
C ALA A 107 -17.14 6.45 17.32
N ALA A 108 -16.51 5.26 17.27
CA ALA A 108 -15.08 5.14 16.99
C ALA A 108 -14.74 5.73 15.62
N CYS A 109 -15.48 5.33 14.58
CA CYS A 109 -15.29 5.83 13.22
C CYS A 109 -15.57 7.34 13.10
N ALA A 110 -16.57 7.85 13.80
CA ALA A 110 -16.88 9.29 13.80
C ALA A 110 -15.81 10.12 14.52
N TRP A 111 -15.32 9.65 15.66
CA TRP A 111 -14.22 10.29 16.39
C TRP A 111 -12.93 10.26 15.56
N ALA A 112 -12.62 9.11 14.96
CA ALA A 112 -11.51 8.93 14.03
C ALA A 112 -11.56 9.93 12.86
N ALA A 113 -12.73 10.08 12.23
CA ALA A 113 -12.93 11.02 11.14
C ALA A 113 -12.74 12.48 11.59
N ALA A 114 -13.12 12.83 12.82
CA ALA A 114 -12.90 14.17 13.37
C ALA A 114 -11.42 14.46 13.64
N VAL A 115 -10.66 13.49 14.17
CA VAL A 115 -9.21 13.62 14.35
C VAL A 115 -8.50 13.72 12.99
N MET A 116 -8.92 12.93 12.00
CA MET A 116 -8.40 13.02 10.63
C MET A 116 -8.71 14.36 9.97
N ALA A 117 -9.91 14.93 10.18
CA ALA A 117 -10.24 16.25 9.67
C ALA A 117 -9.32 17.34 10.24
N LYS A 118 -8.95 17.23 11.53
CA LYS A 118 -7.95 18.11 12.13
C LYS A 118 -6.55 17.89 11.56
N ALA A 119 -6.12 16.64 11.41
CA ALA A 119 -4.84 16.32 10.78
C ALA A 119 -4.74 16.94 9.37
N ALA A 120 -5.81 16.85 8.58
CA ALA A 120 -5.87 17.48 7.27
C ALA A 120 -5.79 19.02 7.34
N ALA A 121 -6.45 19.64 8.32
CA ALA A 121 -6.40 21.10 8.53
C ALA A 121 -5.02 21.59 9.03
N MET A 122 -4.29 20.74 9.76
CA MET A 122 -2.92 21.01 10.22
C MET A 122 -1.86 20.72 9.14
N ASP A 123 -2.28 20.23 7.97
CA ASP A 123 -1.41 19.78 6.89
C ASP A 123 -0.40 18.70 7.33
N VAL A 124 -0.78 17.83 8.27
CA VAL A 124 0.06 16.69 8.69
C VAL A 124 -0.29 15.42 7.90
N GLU A 125 0.56 14.39 7.98
CA GLU A 125 0.41 13.21 7.13
C GLU A 125 -0.82 12.38 7.47
N GLY A 126 -1.21 12.31 8.73
CA GLY A 126 -2.30 11.45 9.17
C GLY A 126 -2.38 11.29 10.67
N VAL A 127 -3.06 10.22 11.09
CA VAL A 127 -3.32 9.90 12.50
C VAL A 127 -2.90 8.46 12.78
N ALA A 128 -2.18 8.21 13.86
CA ALA A 128 -1.75 6.87 14.26
C ALA A 128 -2.19 6.52 15.70
N TRP A 129 -2.40 5.23 15.92
CA TRP A 129 -2.73 4.60 17.21
C TRP A 129 -2.03 3.24 17.32
N PRO A 130 -1.74 2.75 18.53
CA PRO A 130 -1.23 1.39 18.73
C PRO A 130 -2.19 0.34 18.16
N SER A 131 -1.67 -0.66 17.43
CA SER A 131 -2.51 -1.66 16.74
C SER A 131 -3.32 -2.59 17.68
N ASP A 132 -2.98 -2.60 18.96
CA ASP A 132 -3.61 -3.35 20.05
C ASP A 132 -4.62 -2.52 20.86
N ALA A 133 -4.81 -1.23 20.55
CA ALA A 133 -5.77 -0.38 21.24
C ALA A 133 -7.23 -0.84 20.99
N PRO A 134 -8.17 -0.61 21.94
CA PRO A 134 -9.60 -0.90 21.76
C PRO A 134 -10.17 -0.24 20.49
N ALA A 135 -11.21 -0.83 19.88
CA ALA A 135 -11.87 -0.35 18.65
C ALA A 135 -11.00 -0.24 17.37
N THR A 136 -9.71 -0.57 17.44
CA THR A 136 -8.80 -0.63 16.28
C THR A 136 -9.25 -1.64 15.24
N ALA A 137 -9.85 -2.76 15.66
CA ALA A 137 -10.42 -3.75 14.75
C ALA A 137 -11.49 -3.15 13.83
N ALA A 138 -12.44 -2.40 14.38
CA ALA A 138 -13.50 -1.76 13.58
C ALA A 138 -12.94 -0.75 12.56
N LEU A 139 -11.88 -0.03 12.93
CA LEU A 139 -11.19 0.89 12.02
C LEU A 139 -10.47 0.13 10.90
N ARG A 140 -9.78 -0.96 11.22
CA ARG A 140 -9.12 -1.83 10.22
C ARG A 140 -10.14 -2.48 9.28
N ASP A 141 -11.24 -2.98 9.83
CA ASP A 141 -12.33 -3.62 9.08
C ASP A 141 -13.02 -2.63 8.14
N ALA A 142 -13.08 -1.34 8.50
CA ALA A 142 -13.60 -0.31 7.62
C ALA A 142 -12.76 -0.13 6.34
N GLY A 143 -11.45 -0.39 6.39
CA GLY A 143 -10.48 -0.25 5.29
C GLY A 143 -10.23 1.19 4.83
N SER A 144 -11.24 2.05 4.88
CA SER A 144 -11.17 3.49 4.63
C SER A 144 -12.23 4.23 5.46
N LEU A 145 -11.87 5.40 5.99
CA LEU A 145 -12.79 6.29 6.71
C LEU A 145 -12.89 7.64 5.99
N ALA A 146 -14.09 8.02 5.54
CA ALA A 146 -14.29 9.25 4.76
C ALA A 146 -13.35 9.38 3.53
N GLY A 147 -12.96 8.25 2.94
CA GLY A 147 -12.01 8.18 1.82
C GLY A 147 -10.53 8.30 2.24
N HIS A 148 -10.23 8.26 3.53
CA HIS A 148 -8.88 8.15 4.08
C HIS A 148 -8.54 6.68 4.32
N PRO A 149 -7.45 6.16 3.71
CA PRO A 149 -6.97 4.81 3.94
C PRO A 149 -6.71 4.49 5.41
N VAL A 150 -7.05 3.27 5.83
CA VAL A 150 -6.62 2.69 7.10
C VAL A 150 -5.55 1.63 6.81
N LEU A 151 -4.35 1.81 7.33
CA LEU A 151 -3.23 0.86 7.23
C LEU A 151 -2.86 0.30 8.60
N ASP A 152 -2.20 -0.87 8.62
CA ASP A 152 -1.65 -1.49 9.83
C ASP A 152 -0.18 -1.88 9.58
N GLU A 153 0.74 -1.00 9.96
CA GLU A 153 2.17 -1.14 9.68
C GLU A 153 3.04 -0.64 10.85
N PRO A 154 4.29 -1.13 10.98
CA PRO A 154 5.26 -0.53 11.87
C PRO A 154 5.58 0.90 11.45
N LEU A 155 5.43 1.86 12.38
CA LEU A 155 5.77 3.26 12.16
C LEU A 155 6.95 3.67 13.04
N PRO A 156 8.06 4.17 12.47
CA PRO A 156 9.13 4.81 13.20
C PRO A 156 8.64 6.15 13.74
N LEU A 157 8.71 6.31 15.05
CA LEU A 157 8.27 7.50 15.77
C LEU A 157 9.43 8.05 16.58
N ARG A 158 9.53 9.38 16.62
CA ARG A 158 10.43 10.11 17.50
C ARG A 158 9.64 11.16 18.27
N TYR A 159 9.72 11.11 19.58
CA TYR A 159 9.06 12.08 20.44
C TYR A 159 9.93 13.31 20.66
N ALA A 160 9.32 14.49 20.64
CA ALA A 160 10.01 15.74 20.90
C ALA A 160 10.40 15.88 22.38
N VAL A 161 9.55 15.36 23.29
CA VAL A 161 9.76 15.47 24.74
C VAL A 161 10.04 14.09 25.33
N PRO A 162 11.25 13.84 25.86
CA PRO A 162 11.56 12.60 26.57
C PRO A 162 10.95 12.58 27.97
N GLY A 163 10.72 11.39 28.52
CA GLY A 163 10.28 11.15 29.90
C GLY A 163 8.77 11.11 30.09
N LEU A 164 7.97 11.26 29.03
CA LEU A 164 6.51 11.23 29.11
C LEU A 164 5.95 9.83 28.86
N PHE A 165 4.72 9.60 29.30
CA PHE A 165 3.95 8.43 28.92
C PHE A 165 3.71 8.42 27.40
N THR A 166 3.74 7.21 26.83
CA THR A 166 3.25 6.97 25.48
C THR A 166 2.53 5.63 25.39
N ALA A 167 1.45 5.56 24.64
CA ALA A 167 0.78 4.27 24.36
C ALA A 167 1.53 3.40 23.34
N PHE A 168 2.58 3.93 22.73
CA PHE A 168 3.36 3.22 21.71
C PHE A 168 4.57 2.47 22.28
N GLY A 169 4.74 2.45 23.61
CA GLY A 169 5.88 1.81 24.26
C GLY A 169 5.69 1.47 25.74
N ALA A 170 6.39 0.43 26.19
CA ALA A 170 6.40 0.00 27.59
C ALA A 170 7.28 0.86 28.51
N ALA A 171 8.09 1.76 27.94
CA ALA A 171 8.95 2.70 28.66
C ALA A 171 8.50 4.15 28.40
N PRO A 172 8.85 5.12 29.27
CA PRO A 172 8.68 6.54 28.97
C PRO A 172 9.34 6.92 27.64
N THR A 173 8.84 7.97 27.00
CA THR A 173 9.38 8.47 25.73
C THR A 173 10.88 8.75 25.88
N THR A 174 11.63 8.44 24.84
CA THR A 174 13.04 8.83 24.73
C THR A 174 13.23 9.62 23.44
N THR A 175 14.39 10.23 23.27
CA THR A 175 14.77 10.81 21.98
C THR A 175 15.16 9.74 20.95
N ALA A 176 15.25 8.48 21.37
CA ALA A 176 15.53 7.36 20.48
C ALA A 176 14.32 7.04 19.60
N LEU A 177 14.63 6.52 18.41
CA LEU A 177 13.65 6.01 17.48
C LEU A 177 12.97 4.76 18.04
N ILE A 178 11.64 4.74 18.05
CA ILE A 178 10.86 3.52 18.29
C ILE A 178 10.12 3.12 17.01
N THR A 179 9.81 1.83 16.81
CA THR A 179 9.09 1.36 15.60
C THR A 179 7.86 0.50 15.95
N PRO A 180 6.90 1.05 16.72
CA PRO A 180 5.67 0.34 17.11
C PRO A 180 4.82 -0.06 15.90
N ARG A 181 4.10 -1.18 16.02
CA ARG A 181 2.98 -1.47 15.11
C ARG A 181 1.82 -0.53 15.41
N CYS A 182 1.37 0.17 14.37
CA CYS A 182 0.32 1.15 14.48
C CYS A 182 -0.77 0.89 13.45
N THR A 183 -2.01 1.12 13.84
CA THR A 183 -3.05 1.44 12.86
C THR A 183 -2.88 2.90 12.46
N TYR A 184 -3.10 3.22 11.19
CA TYR A 184 -2.76 4.52 10.65
C TYR A 184 -3.82 4.98 9.65
N LEU A 185 -4.39 6.15 9.89
CA LEU A 185 -5.27 6.85 8.98
C LEU A 185 -4.46 7.83 8.13
N CYS A 186 -4.41 7.57 6.83
CA CYS A 186 -3.67 8.41 5.91
C CYS A 186 -4.46 9.63 5.46
N ASN A 187 -3.82 10.79 5.40
CA ASN A 187 -4.37 11.94 4.70
C ASN A 187 -4.39 11.69 3.18
N ARG A 188 -5.59 11.40 2.64
CA ARG A 188 -5.76 11.14 1.20
C ARG A 188 -5.24 12.27 0.30
N ASN A 189 -5.23 13.51 0.79
CA ASN A 189 -4.74 14.66 0.03
C ASN A 189 -3.21 14.61 -0.18
N ARG A 190 -2.50 13.85 0.66
CA ARG A 190 -1.05 13.59 0.55
C ARG A 190 -0.72 12.40 -0.36
N LEU A 191 -1.71 11.60 -0.74
CA LEU A 191 -1.51 10.38 -1.53
C LEU A 191 -1.24 10.60 -3.02
N GLY A 192 -1.31 11.85 -3.49
CA GLY A 192 -1.10 12.23 -4.89
C GLY A 192 -1.73 11.22 -5.86
N ALA A 193 -3.06 11.13 -5.88
CA ALA A 193 -3.88 10.20 -6.67
C ALA A 193 -3.20 8.85 -6.98
N LEU A 194 -3.64 7.76 -6.32
CA LEU A 194 -3.30 6.37 -6.64
C LEU A 194 -3.82 5.93 -8.03
N ALA A 195 -3.71 6.81 -9.03
CA ALA A 195 -4.06 6.61 -10.41
C ALA A 195 -3.03 5.70 -11.09
N GLY A 196 -3.52 4.91 -12.03
CA GLY A 196 -2.66 4.19 -12.96
C GLY A 196 -2.02 5.12 -13.98
N VAL A 197 -0.93 4.65 -14.56
CA VAL A 197 -0.31 5.29 -15.71
C VAL A 197 -0.87 4.67 -16.98
N ALA A 198 -1.37 5.51 -17.89
CA ALA A 198 -1.81 5.06 -19.21
C ALA A 198 -0.62 4.64 -20.06
N ASN A 199 -0.81 3.60 -20.88
CA ASN A 199 0.13 3.20 -21.91
C ASN A 199 -0.10 4.05 -23.16
N ASP A 200 0.90 4.81 -23.57
CA ASP A 200 0.84 5.62 -24.80
C ASP A 200 1.53 4.96 -26.01
N ASP A 201 2.14 3.79 -25.82
CA ASP A 201 2.92 3.09 -26.84
C ASP A 201 2.01 2.52 -27.94
N ALA A 202 2.52 2.54 -29.18
CA ALA A 202 1.82 2.01 -30.35
C ALA A 202 2.06 0.51 -30.58
N GLU A 203 2.92 -0.12 -29.77
CA GLU A 203 3.23 -1.54 -29.87
C GLU A 203 2.00 -2.40 -29.58
N ALA A 204 1.88 -3.53 -30.27
CA ALA A 204 0.76 -4.45 -30.08
C ALA A 204 0.77 -5.06 -28.68
N PHE A 205 -0.43 -5.36 -28.17
CA PHE A 205 -0.59 -6.13 -26.94
C PHE A 205 -0.91 -7.59 -27.25
N TYR A 206 -0.62 -8.47 -26.30
CA TYR A 206 -0.80 -9.91 -26.44
C TYR A 206 -1.69 -10.47 -25.35
N ARG A 207 -2.55 -11.43 -25.70
CA ARG A 207 -3.36 -12.16 -24.73
C ARG A 207 -3.33 -13.65 -25.03
N GLY A 208 -3.01 -14.45 -24.01
CA GLY A 208 -3.02 -15.91 -24.09
C GLY A 208 -4.36 -16.49 -23.65
N GLU A 209 -4.85 -17.50 -24.37
CA GLU A 209 -5.97 -18.34 -23.93
C GLU A 209 -5.80 -19.77 -24.45
N GLY A 210 -5.98 -20.76 -23.59
CA GLY A 210 -5.94 -22.17 -23.97
C GLY A 210 -7.14 -22.98 -23.48
N ARG A 211 -8.07 -22.35 -22.74
CA ARG A 211 -9.27 -23.02 -22.26
C ARG A 211 -10.33 -23.01 -23.36
N LEU A 212 -10.68 -24.20 -23.84
CA LEU A 212 -11.73 -24.39 -24.84
C LEU A 212 -13.13 -24.10 -24.29
N ALA A 213 -13.34 -24.28 -22.98
CA ALA A 213 -14.63 -24.02 -22.33
C ALA A 213 -14.43 -23.31 -20.98
N VAL A 214 -15.12 -22.18 -20.81
CA VAL A 214 -15.27 -21.46 -19.54
C VAL A 214 -16.73 -21.05 -19.40
N PRO A 215 -17.60 -21.90 -18.81
CA PRO A 215 -19.01 -21.57 -18.63
C PRO A 215 -19.22 -20.37 -17.67
N PRO A 216 -20.26 -19.54 -17.89
CA PRO A 216 -21.19 -19.53 -19.02
C PRO A 216 -20.66 -18.75 -20.24
N TRP A 217 -19.39 -18.37 -20.25
CA TRP A 217 -18.83 -17.37 -21.18
C TRP A 217 -18.57 -17.90 -22.58
N TRP A 218 -17.90 -19.06 -22.71
CA TRP A 218 -17.65 -19.70 -24.01
C TRP A 218 -17.48 -21.22 -23.90
N GLN A 219 -17.73 -21.89 -25.02
CA GLN A 219 -17.50 -23.30 -25.25
C GLN A 219 -17.17 -23.50 -26.73
N CYS A 220 -15.95 -23.91 -27.02
CA CYS A 220 -15.41 -24.16 -28.36
C CYS A 220 -14.91 -25.61 -28.43
N GLY A 221 -15.01 -26.24 -29.59
CA GLY A 221 -14.54 -27.61 -29.84
C GLY A 221 -13.02 -27.70 -30.03
N ASP A 222 -12.39 -26.65 -30.57
CA ASP A 222 -10.95 -26.60 -30.81
C ASP A 222 -10.39 -25.15 -30.79
N LEU A 223 -9.08 -25.01 -31.03
CA LEU A 223 -8.41 -23.71 -31.07
C LEU A 223 -8.82 -22.86 -32.27
N HIS A 224 -9.28 -23.44 -33.39
CA HIS A 224 -9.74 -22.67 -34.54
C HIS A 224 -11.08 -21.99 -34.23
N GLU A 225 -12.01 -22.75 -33.63
CA GLU A 225 -13.28 -22.22 -33.11
C GLU A 225 -13.05 -21.18 -32.03
N LEU A 226 -12.09 -21.39 -31.12
CA LEU A 226 -11.73 -20.43 -30.08
C LEU A 226 -11.19 -19.11 -30.68
N ALA A 227 -10.33 -19.20 -31.69
CA ALA A 227 -9.82 -18.03 -32.41
C ALA A 227 -10.96 -17.26 -33.11
N ALA A 228 -11.84 -17.97 -33.82
CA ALA A 228 -13.00 -17.39 -34.48
C ALA A 228 -13.97 -16.73 -33.48
N HIS A 229 -14.21 -17.37 -32.33
CA HIS A 229 -15.04 -16.85 -31.26
C HIS A 229 -14.55 -15.50 -30.76
N PHE A 230 -13.27 -15.40 -30.38
CA PHE A 230 -12.73 -14.16 -29.82
C PHE A 230 -12.54 -13.07 -30.87
N ARG A 231 -12.21 -13.40 -32.11
CA ARG A 231 -12.20 -12.40 -33.21
C ARG A 231 -13.60 -11.85 -33.52
N ALA A 232 -14.65 -12.64 -33.32
CA ALA A 232 -16.02 -12.17 -33.51
C ALA A 232 -16.56 -11.36 -32.31
N ARG A 233 -16.33 -11.85 -31.09
CA ARG A 233 -16.98 -11.32 -29.87
C ARG A 233 -16.08 -10.45 -29.01
N GLY A 234 -14.77 -10.61 -29.11
CA GLY A 234 -13.81 -9.98 -28.22
C GLY A 234 -13.73 -10.66 -26.85
N PHE A 235 -12.89 -10.11 -25.97
CA PHE A 235 -12.75 -10.56 -24.59
C PHE A 235 -13.63 -9.73 -23.66
N PRO A 236 -14.55 -10.34 -22.91
CA PRO A 236 -15.35 -9.64 -21.92
C PRO A 236 -14.51 -9.24 -20.71
N THR A 237 -15.00 -8.26 -19.94
CA THR A 237 -14.46 -7.94 -18.61
C THR A 237 -14.85 -9.03 -17.62
N ARG A 238 -14.09 -9.16 -16.51
CA ARG A 238 -14.36 -10.17 -15.48
C ARG A 238 -15.35 -9.70 -14.41
N ALA A 239 -15.62 -8.40 -14.32
CA ALA A 239 -16.64 -7.82 -13.46
C ALA A 239 -17.39 -6.68 -14.18
N ALA A 240 -18.52 -6.28 -13.61
CA ALA A 240 -19.25 -5.09 -14.01
C ALA A 240 -18.62 -3.82 -13.40
N GLY A 241 -18.90 -2.67 -14.01
CA GLY A 241 -18.35 -1.38 -13.59
C GLY A 241 -17.15 -0.93 -14.42
N ALA A 242 -16.84 0.36 -14.35
CA ALA A 242 -15.69 0.95 -15.04
C ALA A 242 -14.39 0.62 -14.30
N PHE A 243 -13.36 0.20 -15.04
CA PHE A 243 -12.01 0.07 -14.48
C PHE A 243 -11.28 1.41 -14.60
N ASP A 244 -11.00 2.02 -13.45
CA ASP A 244 -10.35 3.34 -13.36
C ASP A 244 -8.82 3.29 -13.54
N GLY A 245 -8.25 2.08 -13.57
CA GLY A 245 -6.81 1.88 -13.70
C GLY A 245 -6.02 2.21 -12.45
N GLY A 246 -6.64 2.57 -11.32
CA GLY A 246 -5.92 2.92 -10.10
C GLY A 246 -4.98 1.80 -9.64
N VAL A 247 -3.91 2.15 -8.93
CA VAL A 247 -2.90 1.18 -8.45
C VAL A 247 -3.58 0.05 -7.66
N GLN A 248 -4.56 0.40 -6.82
CA GLN A 248 -5.35 -0.59 -6.06
C GLN A 248 -6.15 -1.51 -6.98
N ALA A 249 -6.83 -0.98 -8.00
CA ALA A 249 -7.61 -1.77 -8.95
C ALA A 249 -6.71 -2.72 -9.75
N GLN A 250 -5.52 -2.26 -10.16
CA GLN A 250 -4.51 -3.11 -10.81
C GLN A 250 -4.05 -4.24 -9.88
N LEU A 251 -3.71 -3.93 -8.62
CA LEU A 251 -3.31 -4.93 -7.61
C LEU A 251 -4.40 -5.96 -7.35
N LEU A 252 -5.67 -5.54 -7.25
CA LEU A 252 -6.80 -6.45 -7.10
C LEU A 252 -6.94 -7.38 -8.30
N GLN A 253 -6.87 -6.83 -9.53
CA GLN A 253 -6.91 -7.64 -10.74
C GLN A 253 -5.74 -8.64 -10.81
N GLN A 254 -4.55 -8.19 -10.41
CA GLN A 254 -3.35 -9.02 -10.31
C GLN A 254 -3.52 -10.16 -9.30
N GLY A 255 -4.24 -9.92 -8.22
CA GLY A 255 -4.60 -10.90 -7.20
C GLY A 255 -5.83 -11.74 -7.55
N TYR A 256 -6.19 -11.81 -8.83
CA TYR A 256 -7.41 -12.47 -9.35
C TYR A 256 -8.72 -12.05 -8.66
N VAL A 257 -8.76 -10.87 -8.05
CA VAL A 257 -10.01 -10.23 -7.63
C VAL A 257 -10.58 -9.52 -8.85
N ASN A 258 -11.59 -10.13 -9.48
CA ASN A 258 -12.15 -9.69 -10.76
C ASN A 258 -12.48 -8.19 -10.77
N GLN A 259 -11.89 -7.46 -11.71
CA GLN A 259 -12.19 -6.06 -11.99
C GLN A 259 -12.90 -5.89 -13.35
N GLY A 260 -13.42 -4.68 -13.60
CA GLY A 260 -14.06 -4.27 -14.86
C GLY A 260 -13.09 -4.13 -16.05
N THR A 261 -12.10 -5.01 -16.16
CA THR A 261 -11.01 -4.96 -17.15
C THR A 261 -10.83 -6.30 -17.85
N ALA A 262 -10.18 -6.26 -19.02
CA ALA A 262 -9.53 -7.42 -19.62
C ALA A 262 -8.00 -7.20 -19.66
N SER A 263 -7.27 -8.15 -19.04
CA SER A 263 -5.80 -8.12 -18.97
C SER A 263 -5.13 -8.61 -20.25
N MET A 264 -4.00 -8.01 -20.58
CA MET A 264 -3.11 -8.39 -21.67
C MET A 264 -1.66 -8.28 -21.16
N SER A 265 -0.70 -8.64 -21.99
CA SER A 265 0.73 -8.47 -21.75
C SER A 265 1.38 -7.70 -22.91
N ARG A 266 2.46 -6.98 -22.62
CA ARG A 266 3.36 -6.44 -23.64
C ARG A 266 4.22 -7.51 -24.32
N SER A 267 4.31 -8.70 -23.73
CA SER A 267 5.16 -9.79 -24.21
C SER A 267 4.36 -10.94 -24.81
N PHE A 268 4.72 -11.32 -26.04
CA PHE A 268 4.22 -12.54 -26.68
C PHE A 268 4.58 -13.78 -25.84
N GLU A 269 5.81 -13.88 -25.36
CA GLU A 269 6.30 -15.04 -24.60
C GLU A 269 5.51 -15.25 -23.30
N VAL A 270 5.19 -14.15 -22.61
CA VAL A 270 4.33 -14.21 -21.42
C VAL A 270 2.93 -14.68 -21.80
N ALA A 271 2.33 -14.11 -22.85
CA ALA A 271 1.02 -14.54 -23.32
C ALA A 271 1.02 -16.02 -23.74
N ALA A 272 2.08 -16.50 -24.38
CA ALA A 272 2.25 -17.90 -24.77
C ALA A 272 2.34 -18.82 -23.55
N HIS A 273 3.09 -18.44 -22.52
CA HIS A 273 3.17 -19.17 -21.25
C HIS A 273 1.78 -19.35 -20.60
N TYR A 274 0.95 -18.30 -20.61
CA TYR A 274 -0.41 -18.38 -20.10
C TYR A 274 -1.33 -19.22 -21.00
N ALA A 275 -1.21 -19.10 -22.32
CA ALA A 275 -1.98 -19.89 -23.27
C ALA A 275 -1.70 -21.39 -23.13
N SER A 276 -0.43 -21.76 -22.91
CA SER A 276 0.02 -23.14 -22.76
C SER A 276 -0.18 -23.72 -21.35
N ASN A 277 -0.76 -22.94 -20.43
CA ASN A 277 -0.90 -23.29 -19.02
C ASN A 277 0.45 -23.75 -18.41
N GLY A 278 1.51 -23.00 -18.72
CA GLY A 278 2.86 -23.27 -18.23
C GLY A 278 3.46 -24.60 -18.70
N GLY A 279 3.23 -24.99 -19.97
CA GLY A 279 3.83 -26.22 -20.51
C GLY A 279 2.87 -27.41 -20.67
N ARG A 280 1.60 -27.27 -20.28
CA ARG A 280 0.67 -28.40 -20.14
C ARG A 280 -0.19 -28.65 -21.37
N GLN A 281 -0.35 -27.65 -22.25
CA GLN A 281 -1.27 -27.73 -23.39
C GLN A 281 -0.86 -26.79 -24.53
N ARG A 282 -1.42 -27.01 -25.73
CA ARG A 282 -1.42 -26.01 -26.80
C ARG A 282 -2.41 -24.88 -26.46
N GLY A 283 -2.18 -23.69 -27.01
CA GLY A 283 -3.07 -22.54 -26.80
C GLY A 283 -3.01 -21.54 -27.95
N LEU A 284 -3.64 -20.39 -27.75
CA LEU A 284 -3.60 -19.26 -28.68
C LEU A 284 -2.99 -18.03 -28.01
N VAL A 285 -2.18 -17.31 -28.78
CA VAL A 285 -1.78 -15.94 -28.47
C VAL A 285 -2.44 -15.00 -29.46
N PHE A 286 -3.31 -14.14 -28.94
CA PHE A 286 -3.98 -13.10 -29.71
C PHE A 286 -3.13 -11.85 -29.73
N ARG A 287 -2.90 -11.29 -30.91
CA ARG A 287 -2.26 -9.98 -31.10
C ARG A 287 -3.34 -8.93 -31.24
N ILE A 288 -3.22 -7.85 -30.46
CA ILE A 288 -4.22 -6.80 -30.31
C ILE A 288 -3.61 -5.47 -30.75
N ASP A 289 -4.33 -4.76 -31.62
CA ASP A 289 -3.95 -3.41 -32.05
C ASP A 289 -4.14 -2.42 -30.89
N ALA A 290 -3.02 -1.91 -30.38
CA ALA A 290 -3.01 -0.99 -29.26
C ALA A 290 -3.64 0.38 -29.59
N ALA A 291 -3.44 0.89 -30.80
CA ALA A 291 -4.02 2.17 -31.21
C ALA A 291 -5.54 2.05 -31.34
N ALA A 292 -6.02 1.00 -32.00
CA ALA A 292 -7.45 0.74 -32.16
C ALA A 292 -8.15 0.48 -30.82
N LEU A 293 -7.48 -0.21 -29.89
CA LEU A 293 -8.02 -0.42 -28.54
C LEU A 293 -8.09 0.90 -27.74
N ARG A 294 -7.03 1.72 -27.77
CA ARG A 294 -6.98 3.00 -27.05
C ARG A 294 -8.00 4.01 -27.54
N ALA A 295 -8.39 3.96 -28.82
CA ALA A 295 -9.48 4.76 -29.36
C ALA A 295 -10.84 4.50 -28.66
N ARG A 296 -10.97 3.43 -27.88
CA ARG A 296 -12.19 3.07 -27.15
C ARG A 296 -12.13 3.33 -25.65
N GLY A 297 -10.95 3.64 -25.12
CA GLY A 297 -10.74 3.92 -23.71
C GLY A 297 -9.28 3.74 -23.30
N PRO A 298 -8.89 4.24 -22.12
CA PRO A 298 -7.53 4.08 -21.62
C PRO A 298 -7.10 2.61 -21.52
N VAL A 299 -5.82 2.37 -21.82
CA VAL A 299 -5.13 1.13 -21.47
C VAL A 299 -4.08 1.50 -20.44
N PHE A 300 -4.11 0.88 -19.28
CA PHE A 300 -3.19 1.16 -18.17
C PHE A 300 -2.02 0.18 -18.18
N ASP A 301 -0.82 0.66 -17.90
CA ASP A 301 0.40 -0.13 -17.88
C ASP A 301 0.84 -0.39 -16.44
N ALA A 302 0.88 -1.67 -16.04
CA ALA A 302 1.25 -2.05 -14.68
C ALA A 302 2.71 -1.70 -14.37
N TRP A 303 3.59 -1.82 -15.35
CA TRP A 303 5.02 -1.52 -15.20
C TRP A 303 5.26 -0.02 -15.06
N LEU A 304 4.65 0.80 -15.93
CA LEU A 304 4.75 2.26 -15.80
C LEU A 304 4.11 2.75 -14.50
N THR A 305 3.00 2.13 -14.10
CA THR A 305 2.35 2.40 -12.80
C THR A 305 3.28 2.08 -11.64
N LEU A 306 3.94 0.92 -11.65
CA LEU A 306 4.92 0.55 -10.63
C LEU A 306 6.06 1.58 -10.55
N LEU A 307 6.65 1.94 -11.69
CA LEU A 307 7.76 2.92 -11.73
C LEU A 307 7.32 4.29 -11.17
N ALA A 308 6.12 4.77 -11.53
CA ALA A 308 5.59 6.04 -11.05
C ALA A 308 5.28 6.06 -9.54
N HIS A 309 5.11 4.89 -8.92
CA HIS A 309 4.71 4.73 -7.51
C HIS A 309 5.75 3.98 -6.67
N SER A 310 6.98 3.82 -7.18
CA SER A 310 8.11 3.18 -6.49
C SER A 310 9.47 3.79 -6.89
N GLU A 311 9.50 5.04 -7.39
CA GLU A 311 10.69 5.72 -7.94
C GLU A 311 11.88 5.71 -6.97
N ALA A 312 11.64 5.79 -5.66
CA ALA A 312 12.68 5.75 -4.62
C ALA A 312 13.46 4.43 -4.55
N MET A 313 12.85 3.32 -5.01
CA MET A 313 13.44 1.97 -5.01
C MET A 313 13.93 1.55 -6.40
N MET A 314 13.39 2.18 -7.46
CA MET A 314 13.44 1.68 -8.83
C MET A 314 14.26 2.62 -9.74
N GLY A 315 15.51 2.88 -9.36
CA GLY A 315 16.50 3.45 -10.30
C GLY A 315 16.76 2.49 -11.47
N ARG A 316 17.37 2.98 -12.57
CA ARG A 316 17.56 2.18 -13.80
C ARG A 316 18.30 0.85 -13.53
N ASP A 317 19.34 0.89 -12.69
CA ASP A 317 20.15 -0.29 -12.39
C ASP A 317 19.46 -1.24 -11.40
N GLU A 318 18.72 -0.68 -10.42
CA GLU A 318 17.92 -1.43 -9.48
C GLU A 318 16.78 -2.16 -10.17
N VAL A 319 16.11 -1.51 -11.13
CA VAL A 319 15.07 -2.10 -11.98
C VAL A 319 15.58 -3.33 -12.73
N GLN A 320 16.76 -3.23 -13.33
CA GLN A 320 17.37 -4.35 -14.05
C GLN A 320 17.74 -5.49 -13.08
N THR A 321 18.23 -5.15 -11.90
CA THR A 321 18.55 -6.12 -10.84
C THR A 321 17.28 -6.84 -10.39
N PHE A 322 16.20 -6.10 -10.14
CA PHE A 322 14.89 -6.63 -9.76
C PHE A 322 14.34 -7.58 -10.82
N ALA A 323 14.35 -7.18 -12.09
CA ALA A 323 13.92 -8.03 -13.20
C ALA A 323 14.78 -9.31 -13.33
N THR A 324 16.09 -9.21 -13.08
CA THR A 324 16.99 -10.36 -13.09
C THR A 324 16.70 -11.33 -11.95
N ILE A 325 16.45 -10.82 -10.73
CA ILE A 325 16.01 -11.62 -9.58
C ILE A 325 14.70 -12.35 -9.90
N VAL A 326 13.71 -11.65 -10.47
CA VAL A 326 12.41 -12.24 -10.85
C VAL A 326 12.59 -13.35 -11.88
N ARG A 327 13.43 -13.17 -12.90
CA ARG A 327 13.74 -14.22 -13.88
C ARG A 327 14.45 -15.41 -13.27
N ALA A 328 15.41 -15.15 -12.36
CA ALA A 328 16.24 -16.20 -11.76
C ALA A 328 15.46 -17.06 -10.77
N LEU A 329 14.59 -16.44 -9.96
CA LEU A 329 13.91 -17.08 -8.84
C LEU A 329 12.46 -17.47 -9.16
N GLY A 330 11.82 -16.78 -10.10
CA GLY A 330 10.37 -16.78 -10.26
C GLY A 330 9.72 -15.76 -9.30
N PRO A 331 8.47 -15.36 -9.56
CA PRO A 331 7.84 -14.21 -8.90
C PRO A 331 7.67 -14.40 -7.38
N LEU A 332 7.38 -15.63 -6.93
CA LEU A 332 7.23 -15.93 -5.51
C LEU A 332 8.53 -15.76 -4.73
N ASP A 333 9.55 -16.52 -5.13
CA ASP A 333 10.81 -16.57 -4.41
C ASP A 333 11.53 -15.22 -4.53
N ALA A 334 11.38 -14.53 -5.67
CA ALA A 334 11.79 -13.14 -5.83
C ALA A 334 11.06 -12.22 -4.85
N GLY A 335 9.72 -12.28 -4.78
CA GLY A 335 8.93 -11.48 -3.85
C GLY A 335 9.39 -11.63 -2.40
N ARG A 336 9.57 -12.87 -1.95
CA ARG A 336 10.07 -13.18 -0.59
C ARG A 336 11.49 -12.68 -0.35
N CYS A 337 12.38 -12.90 -1.31
CA CYS A 337 13.76 -12.42 -1.25
C CYS A 337 13.81 -10.90 -1.09
N LEU A 338 13.03 -10.19 -1.90
CA LEU A 338 12.99 -8.73 -1.90
C LEU A 338 12.32 -8.17 -0.65
N ALA A 339 11.23 -8.80 -0.18
CA ALA A 339 10.57 -8.44 1.07
C ALA A 339 11.50 -8.65 2.28
N HIS A 340 12.31 -9.71 2.26
CA HIS A 340 13.32 -9.94 3.30
C HIS A 340 14.39 -8.85 3.30
N TRP A 341 14.98 -8.52 2.15
CA TRP A 341 15.96 -7.44 2.04
C TRP A 341 15.40 -6.08 2.43
N ASP A 342 14.14 -5.80 2.11
CA ASP A 342 13.45 -4.57 2.53
C ASP A 342 13.24 -4.52 4.06
N ALA A 343 12.99 -5.65 4.72
CA ALA A 343 12.94 -5.73 6.18
C ALA A 343 14.31 -5.51 6.84
N VAL A 344 15.37 -6.09 6.26
CA VAL A 344 16.77 -5.85 6.68
C VAL A 344 17.12 -4.38 6.52
N ALA A 345 16.83 -3.80 5.36
CA ALA A 345 17.07 -2.40 5.05
C ALA A 345 16.38 -1.44 6.04
N ARG A 346 15.11 -1.71 6.40
CA ARG A 346 14.41 -0.97 7.46
C ARG A 346 15.11 -1.05 8.81
N THR A 347 15.51 -2.25 9.21
CA THR A 347 16.20 -2.46 10.48
C THR A 347 17.49 -1.65 10.54
N LEU A 348 18.29 -1.69 9.47
CA LEU A 348 19.54 -0.95 9.36
C LEU A 348 19.32 0.57 9.32
N ALA A 349 18.30 1.04 8.58
CA ALA A 349 17.91 2.45 8.54
C ALA A 349 17.53 2.96 9.94
N CYS A 350 16.74 2.20 10.69
CA CYS A 350 16.34 2.54 12.06
C CYS A 350 17.55 2.58 13.01
N GLN A 351 18.42 1.57 12.97
CA GLN A 351 19.63 1.51 13.81
C GLN A 351 20.57 2.70 13.62
N ARG A 352 20.62 3.27 12.41
CA ARG A 352 21.48 4.40 12.09
C ARG A 352 20.83 5.76 12.33
N GLY A 353 19.62 5.79 12.88
CA GLY A 353 18.86 7.03 13.01
C GLY A 353 18.70 7.70 11.64
N GLY A 354 18.45 6.92 10.59
CA GLY A 354 18.18 7.38 9.22
C GLY A 354 19.35 8.04 8.50
N MET A 355 20.58 7.83 8.96
CA MET A 355 21.78 8.27 8.25
C MET A 355 22.21 7.24 7.19
N PRO A 356 22.61 7.70 5.98
CA PRO A 356 23.11 6.81 4.94
C PRO A 356 24.34 6.03 5.39
N ARG A 357 24.47 4.79 4.89
CA ARG A 357 25.68 3.98 5.08
C ARG A 357 26.88 4.63 4.38
N GLU A 358 27.88 5.09 5.14
CA GLU A 358 29.14 5.58 4.58
C GLU A 358 30.09 4.45 4.15
N GLY A 359 29.89 3.20 4.59
CA GLY A 359 30.74 2.07 4.23
C GLY A 359 30.35 0.72 4.83
N GLY A 360 31.07 -0.32 4.43
CA GLY A 360 30.97 -1.70 4.94
C GLY A 360 30.41 -2.69 3.90
N GLU A 361 30.90 -3.93 3.97
CA GLU A 361 30.52 -5.01 3.06
C GLU A 361 29.10 -5.51 3.37
N PHE A 362 28.37 -5.85 2.31
CA PHE A 362 27.14 -6.63 2.32
C PHE A 362 27.44 -7.91 1.56
N SER A 363 27.25 -9.05 2.20
CA SER A 363 27.23 -10.33 1.52
C SER A 363 25.78 -10.77 1.38
N SER A 364 25.37 -11.09 0.16
CA SER A 364 24.03 -11.65 -0.08
C SER A 364 23.80 -12.94 0.71
N GLY A 365 24.87 -13.69 1.02
CA GLY A 365 24.84 -14.90 1.84
C GLY A 365 24.60 -14.67 3.33
N ASP A 366 24.72 -13.44 3.82
CA ASP A 366 24.47 -13.12 5.23
C ASP A 366 22.96 -13.07 5.55
N TYR A 367 22.14 -12.93 4.51
CA TYR A 367 20.70 -12.70 4.61
C TYR A 367 19.86 -13.65 3.73
N LEU A 368 20.49 -14.48 2.91
CA LEU A 368 19.80 -15.43 2.03
C LEU A 368 20.28 -16.86 2.25
N GLU A 369 19.35 -17.79 2.06
CA GLU A 369 19.67 -19.21 1.97
C GLU A 369 20.73 -19.47 0.89
N PRO A 370 21.73 -20.34 1.13
CA PRO A 370 22.83 -20.59 0.19
C PRO A 370 22.37 -20.98 -1.21
N ALA A 371 21.26 -21.71 -1.33
CA ALA A 371 20.69 -22.10 -2.60
C ALA A 371 20.14 -20.90 -3.40
N VAL A 372 19.49 -19.94 -2.73
CA VAL A 372 18.97 -18.72 -3.36
C VAL A 372 20.13 -17.83 -3.78
N ALA A 373 21.13 -17.63 -2.91
CA ALA A 373 22.34 -16.88 -3.22
C ALA A 373 23.10 -17.48 -4.41
N GLY A 374 23.18 -18.82 -4.50
CA GLY A 374 23.78 -19.53 -5.62
C GLY A 374 23.06 -19.28 -6.95
N ARG A 375 21.72 -19.34 -6.96
CA ARG A 375 20.90 -19.04 -8.16
C ARG A 375 21.06 -17.59 -8.61
N LEU A 376 21.07 -16.65 -7.68
CA LEU A 376 21.26 -15.23 -7.97
C LEU A 376 22.63 -14.96 -8.59
N ARG A 377 23.70 -15.53 -8.01
CA ARG A 377 25.06 -15.44 -8.57
C ARG A 377 25.15 -16.04 -9.97
N ALA A 378 24.55 -17.21 -10.20
CA ALA A 378 24.50 -17.84 -11.52
C ALA A 378 23.74 -16.99 -12.56
N ALA A 379 22.76 -16.19 -12.12
CA ALA A 379 22.02 -15.25 -12.95
C ALA A 379 22.70 -13.89 -13.12
N GLY A 380 23.91 -13.70 -12.58
CA GLY A 380 24.67 -12.45 -12.69
C GLY A 380 24.31 -11.37 -11.67
N VAL A 381 23.58 -11.71 -10.60
CA VAL A 381 23.38 -10.82 -9.44
C VAL A 381 24.54 -11.06 -8.49
N ASP A 382 25.62 -10.30 -8.67
CA ASP A 382 26.78 -10.31 -7.77
C ASP A 382 26.51 -9.52 -6.48
N ASP A 383 27.43 -9.63 -5.51
CA ASP A 383 27.30 -8.93 -4.23
C ASP A 383 27.29 -7.40 -4.42
N ALA A 384 27.91 -6.87 -5.48
CA ALA A 384 27.87 -5.45 -5.79
C ALA A 384 26.46 -5.00 -6.23
N ALA A 385 25.78 -5.77 -7.07
CA ALA A 385 24.39 -5.53 -7.48
C ALA A 385 23.43 -5.68 -6.29
N ALA A 386 23.60 -6.73 -5.49
CA ALA A 386 22.79 -6.94 -4.30
C ALA A 386 23.01 -5.82 -3.26
N GLN A 387 24.25 -5.36 -3.08
CA GLN A 387 24.58 -4.22 -2.21
C GLN A 387 23.97 -2.91 -2.72
N ARG A 388 23.96 -2.65 -4.03
CA ARG A 388 23.30 -1.47 -4.61
C ARG A 388 21.80 -1.49 -4.35
N LEU A 389 21.16 -2.63 -4.57
CA LEU A 389 19.74 -2.81 -4.30
C LEU A 389 19.44 -2.67 -2.80
N LEU A 390 20.22 -3.27 -1.91
CA LEU A 390 20.05 -3.06 -0.47
C LEU A 390 20.20 -1.58 -0.11
N ARG A 391 21.17 -0.85 -0.67
CA ARG A 391 21.32 0.59 -0.43
C ARG A 391 20.13 1.38 -0.96
N ALA A 392 19.53 0.98 -2.09
CA ALA A 392 18.31 1.59 -2.59
C ALA A 392 17.13 1.29 -1.68
N LEU A 393 17.02 0.09 -1.14
CA LEU A 393 16.03 -0.29 -0.13
C LEU A 393 16.26 0.41 1.21
N GLU A 394 17.51 0.65 1.63
CA GLU A 394 17.85 1.43 2.82
C GLU A 394 17.48 2.89 2.59
N ARG A 395 17.84 3.47 1.44
CA ARG A 395 17.43 4.82 1.06
C ARG A 395 15.92 4.94 1.01
N HIS A 396 15.25 3.93 0.45
CA HIS A 396 13.80 3.83 0.48
C HIS A 396 13.32 3.80 1.92
N ALA A 397 13.75 2.85 2.76
CA ALA A 397 13.35 2.72 4.15
C ALA A 397 13.59 3.99 4.99
N MET A 398 14.73 4.66 4.80
CA MET A 398 15.01 5.95 5.44
C MET A 398 14.01 7.01 4.97
N ARG A 399 13.70 7.03 3.68
CA ARG A 399 12.76 7.98 3.07
C ARG A 399 11.30 7.59 3.15
N SER A 400 11.01 6.35 3.54
CA SER A 400 9.73 5.65 3.61
C SER A 400 9.47 5.15 5.02
N ALA A 401 10.14 5.75 5.99
CA ALA A 401 10.08 5.35 7.39
C ALA A 401 8.60 5.27 7.78
N THR A 402 7.78 6.19 7.27
CA THR A 402 6.34 6.02 7.25
C THR A 402 5.86 5.63 5.84
N PRO A 403 4.70 4.97 5.73
CA PRO A 403 4.12 4.57 4.44
C PRO A 403 3.82 5.76 3.50
N PHE A 404 4.12 7.01 3.88
CA PHE A 404 3.75 8.23 3.16
C PHE A 404 4.77 9.35 3.14
N ALA A 405 5.95 9.18 3.76
CA ALA A 405 6.98 10.19 3.83
C ALA A 405 7.23 10.89 2.49
N MET A 406 6.80 12.13 2.34
CA MET A 406 7.10 12.95 1.17
C MET A 406 8.38 13.74 1.45
N ALA A 407 9.56 13.14 1.30
CA ALA A 407 10.75 14.00 1.24
C ALA A 407 10.75 14.72 -0.11
N ARG A 408 10.74 16.06 -0.09
CA ARG A 408 11.13 16.86 -1.26
C ARG A 408 12.62 16.65 -1.46
N THR A 409 12.99 15.64 -2.23
CA THR A 409 14.41 15.49 -2.55
C THR A 409 14.71 16.50 -3.65
N ILE A 410 15.58 17.46 -3.35
CA ILE A 410 16.21 18.32 -4.35
C ILE A 410 17.25 17.45 -5.07
N GLU A 411 16.90 16.86 -6.22
CA GLU A 411 17.88 16.18 -7.05
C GLU A 411 18.67 17.22 -7.84
N ALA A 412 19.98 17.33 -7.58
CA ALA A 412 20.89 18.11 -8.40
C ALA A 412 21.13 17.36 -9.72
N LEU A 413 20.50 17.84 -10.79
CA LEU A 413 20.69 17.34 -12.14
C LEU A 413 22.11 17.73 -12.63
N ALA A 414 22.66 16.93 -13.55
CA ALA A 414 23.99 17.18 -14.14
C ALA A 414 24.14 18.58 -14.81
N ASN A 415 23.02 19.27 -15.06
CA ASN A 415 22.98 20.63 -15.59
C ASN A 415 22.92 21.73 -14.49
N GLY A 416 23.13 21.36 -13.23
CA GLY A 416 23.10 22.28 -12.08
C GLY A 416 21.70 22.71 -11.64
N LYS A 417 20.63 22.22 -12.27
CA LYS A 417 19.26 22.47 -11.83
C LYS A 417 18.87 21.51 -10.73
N THR A 418 17.96 21.95 -9.88
CA THR A 418 17.33 21.10 -8.88
C THR A 418 15.92 20.73 -9.33
N ARG A 419 15.48 19.50 -9.09
CA ARG A 419 14.07 19.11 -9.19
C ARG A 419 13.57 18.57 -7.87
N ASP A 420 12.34 18.92 -7.51
CA ASP A 420 11.62 18.26 -6.42
C ASP A 420 11.21 16.86 -6.88
N VAL A 421 11.80 15.83 -6.29
CA VAL A 421 11.33 14.45 -6.46
C VAL A 421 10.31 14.18 -5.37
N ALA A 422 9.04 14.07 -5.76
CA ALA A 422 8.01 13.55 -4.87
C ALA A 422 8.28 12.05 -4.67
N LEU A 423 8.68 11.66 -3.45
CA LEU A 423 8.86 10.25 -3.13
C LEU A 423 7.48 9.62 -2.99
N ARG A 424 7.02 8.98 -4.08
CA ARG A 424 5.69 8.40 -4.14
C ARG A 424 5.73 6.99 -3.55
N HIS A 425 5.08 6.84 -2.41
CA HIS A 425 4.81 5.58 -1.71
C HIS A 425 3.54 4.86 -2.22
N GLY A 426 2.97 5.32 -3.33
CA GLY A 426 1.64 4.92 -3.78
C GLY A 426 1.45 3.41 -3.93
N TYR A 427 2.51 2.66 -4.27
CA TYR A 427 2.38 1.23 -4.52
C TYR A 427 2.19 0.40 -3.25
N LYS A 428 3.05 0.55 -2.24
CA LYS A 428 2.92 -0.18 -0.95
C LYS A 428 1.64 0.19 -0.23
N VAL A 429 1.22 1.45 -0.35
CA VAL A 429 -0.03 1.97 0.20
C VAL A 429 -1.23 1.32 -0.47
N ALA A 430 -1.28 1.38 -1.81
CA ALA A 430 -2.33 0.76 -2.57
C ALA A 430 -2.39 -0.75 -2.32
N PHE A 431 -1.23 -1.38 -2.06
CA PHE A 431 -1.14 -2.75 -1.61
C PHE A 431 -1.78 -2.97 -0.24
N GLY A 432 -1.44 -2.18 0.77
CA GLY A 432 -2.08 -2.24 2.09
C GLY A 432 -3.60 -2.06 2.02
N LEU A 433 -4.08 -1.18 1.14
CA LEU A 433 -5.51 -0.98 0.86
C LEU A 433 -6.18 -2.15 0.14
N ALA A 434 -5.46 -2.81 -0.78
CA ALA A 434 -5.97 -4.00 -1.49
C ALA A 434 -5.92 -5.25 -0.60
N LEU A 435 -5.01 -5.30 0.37
CA LEU A 435 -4.66 -6.50 1.13
C LEU A 435 -5.86 -7.21 1.79
N PRO A 436 -6.84 -6.53 2.41
CA PRO A 436 -8.02 -7.21 2.95
C PRO A 436 -8.81 -7.97 1.89
N ALA A 437 -9.05 -7.36 0.73
CA ALA A 437 -9.77 -8.00 -0.37
C ALA A 437 -8.94 -9.12 -1.02
N LEU A 438 -7.62 -8.94 -1.12
CA LEU A 438 -6.70 -9.98 -1.58
C LEU A 438 -6.69 -11.20 -0.65
N ARG A 439 -6.69 -10.98 0.68
CA ARG A 439 -6.80 -12.05 1.69
C ARG A 439 -8.14 -12.77 1.59
N ALA A 440 -9.24 -12.02 1.55
CA ALA A 440 -10.58 -12.59 1.45
C ALA A 440 -10.76 -13.43 0.18
N ALA A 441 -10.13 -13.04 -0.93
CA ALA A 441 -10.16 -13.81 -2.18
C ALA A 441 -9.39 -15.13 -2.12
N LEU A 442 -8.39 -15.23 -1.21
CA LEU A 442 -7.62 -16.45 -0.98
C LEU A 442 -8.27 -17.37 0.07
N ASP A 443 -9.04 -16.81 0.99
CA ASP A 443 -9.80 -17.57 1.98
C ASP A 443 -10.86 -18.43 1.27
N GLY A 444 -10.70 -19.76 1.34
CA GLY A 444 -11.58 -20.74 0.70
C GLY A 444 -11.09 -21.30 -0.65
N GLN A 445 -10.00 -20.77 -1.22
CA GLN A 445 -9.38 -21.33 -2.44
C GLN A 445 -8.50 -22.56 -2.09
N GLN A 446 -8.74 -23.69 -2.77
CA GLN A 446 -7.90 -24.90 -2.72
C GLN A 446 -7.12 -25.09 -4.04
N GLY A 447 -5.97 -25.79 -4.00
CA GLY A 447 -5.24 -26.24 -5.20
C GLY A 447 -4.39 -25.18 -5.91
N ASP A 448 -4.24 -25.28 -7.24
CA ASP A 448 -3.42 -24.41 -8.12
C ASP A 448 -3.80 -22.92 -8.06
N HIS A 449 -4.95 -22.55 -7.50
CA HIS A 449 -5.30 -21.14 -7.22
C HIS A 449 -4.57 -20.57 -5.99
N ARG A 450 -3.98 -21.44 -5.16
CA ARG A 450 -2.89 -21.10 -4.23
C ARG A 450 -1.52 -21.25 -4.89
N GLN A 451 -1.39 -21.10 -6.22
CA GLN A 451 -0.06 -20.92 -6.80
C GLN A 451 0.59 -19.76 -6.05
N PRO A 452 1.71 -20.00 -5.35
CA PRO A 452 2.21 -19.05 -4.39
C PRO A 452 2.87 -17.84 -5.06
N GLY A 453 2.45 -17.40 -6.24
CA GLY A 453 2.92 -16.18 -6.91
C GLY A 453 2.60 -14.88 -6.15
N TRP A 454 1.84 -14.95 -5.06
CA TRP A 454 1.55 -13.84 -4.18
C TRP A 454 1.80 -14.28 -2.75
N ASP A 455 2.98 -14.03 -2.25
CA ASP A 455 3.29 -14.13 -0.82
C ASP A 455 2.49 -13.11 0.04
N LEU A 456 1.47 -12.46 -0.54
CA LEU A 456 0.70 -11.36 0.03
C LEU A 456 1.62 -10.25 0.56
N THR A 457 2.70 -9.97 -0.17
CA THR A 457 3.55 -8.80 0.03
C THR A 457 3.49 -7.88 -1.19
N ALA A 458 3.75 -6.58 -0.97
CA ALA A 458 3.89 -5.63 -2.06
C ALA A 458 4.96 -6.10 -3.08
N PHE A 459 6.07 -6.68 -2.60
CA PHE A 459 7.17 -7.17 -3.46
C PHE A 459 6.78 -8.38 -4.31
N GLY A 460 5.92 -9.27 -3.83
CA GLY A 460 5.35 -10.34 -4.66
C GLY A 460 4.56 -9.78 -5.84
N TYR A 461 3.78 -8.72 -5.63
CA TYR A 461 3.03 -8.06 -6.70
C TYR A 461 3.94 -7.23 -7.62
N MET A 462 5.00 -6.62 -7.10
CA MET A 462 6.03 -5.99 -7.94
C MET A 462 6.73 -7.03 -8.82
N ALA A 463 7.10 -8.18 -8.26
CA ALA A 463 7.72 -9.29 -8.98
C ALA A 463 6.77 -9.85 -10.06
N LYS A 464 5.48 -9.99 -9.75
CA LYS A 464 4.45 -10.35 -10.75
C LYS A 464 4.39 -9.32 -11.87
N THR A 465 4.38 -8.02 -11.54
CA THR A 465 4.37 -6.94 -12.52
C THR A 465 5.57 -7.03 -13.46
N CYS A 466 6.77 -7.31 -12.93
CA CYS A 466 7.98 -7.54 -13.72
C CYS A 466 7.84 -8.74 -14.67
N ARG A 467 7.30 -9.85 -14.18
CA ARG A 467 7.13 -11.10 -14.95
C ARG A 467 6.09 -10.92 -16.06
N ASP A 468 4.91 -10.42 -15.70
CA ASP A 468 3.74 -10.49 -16.58
C ASP A 468 3.65 -9.34 -17.57
N GLN A 469 4.33 -8.23 -17.30
CA GLN A 469 4.31 -7.03 -18.16
C GLN A 469 2.86 -6.65 -18.51
N GLU A 470 1.99 -6.68 -17.51
CA GLU A 470 0.55 -6.57 -17.68
C GLU A 470 0.15 -5.18 -18.13
N VAL A 471 -0.84 -5.17 -19.03
CA VAL A 471 -1.61 -3.98 -19.37
C VAL A 471 -3.09 -4.27 -19.23
N PHE A 472 -3.85 -3.27 -18.81
CA PHE A 472 -5.25 -3.40 -18.44
C PHE A 472 -6.10 -2.45 -19.27
N SER A 473 -7.04 -3.00 -20.04
CA SER A 473 -8.03 -2.18 -20.74
C SER A 473 -9.06 -1.62 -19.74
N SER A 474 -9.54 -0.39 -19.94
CA SER A 474 -10.60 0.20 -19.11
C SER A 474 -11.99 -0.47 -19.28
N GLY A 475 -12.09 -1.47 -20.15
CA GLY A 475 -13.32 -2.17 -20.52
C GLY A 475 -13.03 -3.46 -21.31
N PRO A 476 -14.01 -4.03 -22.04
CA PRO A 476 -13.77 -5.24 -22.83
C PRO A 476 -12.84 -4.97 -24.02
N ILE A 477 -12.15 -6.00 -24.51
CA ILE A 477 -11.34 -5.93 -25.74
C ILE A 477 -12.25 -6.36 -26.90
N PRO A 478 -12.62 -5.49 -27.85
CA PRO A 478 -13.50 -5.90 -28.94
C PRO A 478 -12.85 -6.87 -29.93
N GLY A 479 -13.65 -7.70 -30.60
CA GLY A 479 -13.14 -8.65 -31.58
C GLY A 479 -12.41 -8.00 -32.77
N HIS A 480 -12.89 -6.85 -33.25
CA HIS A 480 -12.31 -6.16 -34.42
C HIS A 480 -10.92 -5.54 -34.18
N VAL A 481 -10.48 -5.40 -32.93
CA VAL A 481 -9.10 -4.92 -32.63
C VAL A 481 -8.10 -6.08 -32.50
N ILE A 482 -8.57 -7.32 -32.58
CA ILE A 482 -7.72 -8.52 -32.62
C ILE A 482 -7.25 -8.73 -34.05
N VAL A 483 -5.97 -8.45 -34.28
CA VAL A 483 -5.36 -8.47 -35.60
C VAL A 483 -4.85 -9.85 -36.00
N ASP A 484 -4.51 -10.69 -35.02
CA ASP A 484 -4.00 -12.04 -35.27
C ASP A 484 -4.27 -12.98 -34.09
N ALA A 485 -4.24 -14.30 -34.36
CA ALA A 485 -4.32 -15.36 -33.38
C ALA A 485 -3.35 -16.49 -33.77
N VAL A 486 -2.24 -16.59 -33.06
CA VAL A 486 -1.16 -17.56 -33.32
C VAL A 486 -1.35 -18.77 -32.41
N VAL A 487 -1.37 -19.97 -32.99
CA VAL A 487 -1.33 -21.20 -32.18
C VAL A 487 0.06 -21.37 -31.60
N VAL A 488 0.14 -21.69 -30.32
CA VAL A 488 1.39 -22.01 -29.64
C VAL A 488 1.39 -23.45 -29.15
N ASN A 489 2.57 -24.07 -29.19
CA ASN A 489 2.84 -25.38 -28.65
C ASN A 489 2.88 -25.37 -27.12
N ALA A 490 2.99 -26.55 -26.51
CA ALA A 490 3.06 -26.68 -25.06
C ALA A 490 4.25 -25.91 -24.48
N ASP A 491 5.40 -25.94 -25.15
CA ASP A 491 6.60 -25.18 -24.77
C ASP A 491 6.48 -23.66 -24.97
N GLY A 492 5.35 -23.17 -25.51
CA GLY A 492 5.10 -21.75 -25.79
C GLY A 492 5.65 -21.27 -27.13
N SER A 493 6.31 -22.14 -27.92
CA SER A 493 6.76 -21.79 -29.27
C SER A 493 5.58 -21.64 -30.24
N PRO A 494 5.64 -20.74 -31.23
CA PRO A 494 4.68 -20.71 -32.32
C PRO A 494 4.61 -22.08 -33.03
N ALA A 495 3.39 -22.54 -33.32
CA ALA A 495 3.14 -23.84 -33.94
C ALA A 495 3.18 -23.81 -35.47
#